data_AF-A0A3B3XDH1-F1
#
_entry.id   AF-A0A3B3XDH1-F1
#
_cell.length_a   1.000
_cell.length_b   1.000
_cell.length_c   1.000
_cell.angle_alpha   90.00
_cell.angle_beta   90.00
_cell.angle_gamma   90.00
#
_symmetry.space_group_name_H-M   'P 1'
#
loop_
_entity.id
_entity.type
_entity.pdbx_description
1 polymer ?
#
loop_
_entity_poly.entity_id
_entity_poly.type
_entity_poly.pdbx_seq_one_letter_code
_entity_poly.pdbx_strand_id
1 'polypeptide(L)'
;CIGLGLFIFIAVQSIFRLTTKLFYGGKIILCIDFVVFCLRLMAIFTINRTLGPKIIIMRDMFFFMFLLTIWVVAYGVAKQGILVHNDSRLDWMMRGAIYEPYLIIFGSFPDNVDSEWRSALCSFNPLKPKCPVLDENQMPVFPEWITIVMLCVYLLFANILLLNLLIAIFNYTFDEIQDNTDKIWKYQRYQLIKEYYSRPVPPPPFIIFSHLYLFIRKLVLWNASARNNEFSKTLILDF
;
A
#
# COMPACT_ATOMS: atom_id res chain seq x y z
N CYS A 1 -4.09 21.06 11.21
CA CYS A 1 -2.71 20.51 11.31
C CYS A 1 -2.33 19.58 10.14
N ILE A 2 -3.20 18.69 9.67
CA ILE A 2 -2.91 17.72 8.58
C ILE A 2 -2.51 18.41 7.25
N GLY A 3 -3.20 19.49 6.87
CA GLY A 3 -2.88 20.24 5.64
C GLY A 3 -1.51 20.93 5.68
N LEU A 4 -1.04 21.35 6.86
CA LEU A 4 0.24 22.02 7.01
C LEU A 4 1.42 21.05 6.80
N GLY A 5 1.28 19.81 7.30
CA GLY A 5 2.30 18.77 7.13
C GLY A 5 2.46 18.30 5.69
N LEU A 6 1.35 18.16 4.95
CA LEU A 6 1.38 17.86 3.51
C LEU A 6 2.03 18.97 2.68
N PHE A 7 1.73 20.24 3.01
CA PHE A 7 2.34 21.38 2.34
C PHE A 7 3.85 21.46 2.56
N ILE A 8 4.32 21.21 3.79
CA ILE A 8 5.75 21.20 4.12
C ILE A 8 6.46 20.06 3.39
N PHE A 9 5.86 18.86 3.33
CA PHE A 9 6.45 17.71 2.64
C PHE A 9 6.59 17.97 1.14
N ILE A 10 5.54 18.48 0.50
CA ILE A 10 5.55 18.85 -0.93
C ILE A 10 6.54 19.99 -1.21
N ALA A 11 6.66 20.98 -0.31
CA ALA A 11 7.60 22.08 -0.45
C ALA A 11 9.06 21.60 -0.35
N VAL A 12 9.37 20.74 0.61
CA VAL A 12 10.71 20.12 0.77
C VAL A 12 11.05 19.26 -0.46
N GLN A 13 10.09 18.50 -0.98
CA GLN A 13 10.26 17.69 -2.19
C GLN A 13 10.49 18.54 -3.45
N SER A 14 9.80 19.67 -3.55
CA SER A 14 9.95 20.62 -4.66
C SER A 14 11.29 21.37 -4.62
N ILE A 15 11.84 21.63 -3.43
CA ILE A 15 13.19 22.21 -3.25
C ILE A 15 14.26 21.20 -3.70
N PHE A 16 14.07 19.91 -3.39
CA PHE A 16 14.99 18.84 -3.79
C PHE A 16 15.09 18.68 -5.32
N ARG A 17 14.01 18.99 -6.06
CA ARG A 17 13.97 18.98 -7.53
C ARG A 17 14.80 20.09 -8.18
N LEU A 18 15.08 21.20 -7.49
CA LEU A 18 15.91 22.29 -8.03
C LEU A 18 17.41 21.94 -8.09
N THR A 19 17.86 20.90 -7.37
CA THR A 19 19.26 20.47 -7.41
C THR A 19 19.47 19.51 -8.58
N THR A 20 20.21 19.95 -9.60
CA THR A 20 20.46 19.23 -10.86
C THR A 20 21.08 17.84 -10.68
N LYS A 21 21.79 17.58 -9.58
CA LYS A 21 22.38 16.26 -9.26
C LYS A 21 21.37 15.19 -8.80
N LEU A 22 20.14 15.57 -8.41
CA LEU A 22 19.18 14.70 -7.72
C LEU A 22 17.85 14.51 -8.47
N PHE A 23 17.80 14.88 -9.76
CA PHE A 23 16.56 14.90 -10.54
C PHE A 23 15.86 13.53 -10.63
N TYR A 24 16.62 12.44 -10.81
CA TYR A 24 16.05 11.09 -10.89
C TYR A 24 15.51 10.61 -9.53
N GLY A 25 16.26 10.81 -8.45
CA GLY A 25 15.81 10.47 -7.10
C GLY A 25 14.58 11.26 -6.68
N GLY A 26 14.54 12.57 -6.98
CA GLY A 26 13.38 13.42 -6.73
C GLY A 26 12.13 12.96 -7.48
N LYS A 27 12.26 12.44 -8.71
CA LYS A 27 11.14 11.86 -9.46
C LYS A 27 10.57 10.60 -8.79
N ILE A 28 11.44 9.70 -8.33
CA ILE A 28 11.01 8.48 -7.63
C ILE A 28 10.25 8.84 -6.35
N ILE A 29 10.81 9.75 -5.54
CA ILE A 29 10.16 10.13 -4.28
C ILE A 29 8.80 10.79 -4.54
N LEU A 30 8.68 11.64 -5.56
CA LEU A 30 7.39 12.23 -5.94
C LEU A 30 6.35 11.18 -6.34
N CYS A 31 6.75 10.15 -7.09
CA CYS A 31 5.86 9.04 -7.43
C CYS A 31 5.39 8.26 -6.20
N ILE A 32 6.29 7.99 -5.24
CA ILE A 32 5.96 7.32 -3.98
C ILE A 32 5.02 8.19 -3.14
N ASP A 33 5.29 9.49 -3.05
CA ASP A 33 4.45 10.46 -2.35
C ASP A 33 3.03 10.54 -2.94
N PHE A 34 2.90 10.50 -4.26
CA PHE A 34 1.61 10.45 -4.93
C PHE A 34 0.83 9.18 -4.53
N VAL A 35 1.48 8.02 -4.47
CA VAL A 35 0.86 6.77 -4.02
C VAL A 35 0.40 6.88 -2.55
N VAL A 36 1.25 7.40 -1.65
CA VAL A 36 0.89 7.61 -0.24
C VAL A 36 -0.27 8.60 -0.11
N PHE A 37 -0.32 9.64 -0.93
CA PHE A 37 -1.42 10.58 -0.98
C PHE A 37 -2.72 9.91 -1.45
N CYS A 38 -2.68 9.08 -2.49
CA CYS A 38 -3.83 8.29 -2.94
C CYS A 38 -4.32 7.31 -1.85
N LEU A 39 -3.44 6.66 -1.10
CA LEU A 39 -3.80 5.83 0.04
C LEU A 39 -4.50 6.64 1.15
N ARG A 40 -4.02 7.87 1.42
CA ARG A 40 -4.69 8.78 2.36
C ARG A 40 -6.05 9.25 1.84
N LEU A 41 -6.20 9.48 0.53
CA LEU A 41 -7.50 9.78 -0.07
C LEU A 41 -8.47 8.61 0.11
N MET A 42 -8.02 7.36 -0.05
CA MET A 42 -8.83 6.17 0.26
C MET A 42 -9.29 6.17 1.72
N ALA A 43 -8.40 6.53 2.67
CA ALA A 43 -8.77 6.66 4.07
C ALA A 43 -9.86 7.73 4.33
N ILE A 44 -9.85 8.84 3.58
CA ILE A 44 -10.92 9.86 3.63
C ILE A 44 -12.21 9.33 2.99
N PHE A 45 -12.13 8.59 1.88
CA PHE A 45 -13.28 7.94 1.25
C PHE A 45 -13.91 6.84 2.13
N THR A 46 -13.23 6.39 3.19
CA THR A 46 -13.84 5.54 4.23
C THR A 46 -15.03 6.21 4.92
N ILE A 47 -15.10 7.55 4.91
CA ILE A 47 -16.24 8.33 5.44
C ILE A 47 -17.45 8.26 4.49
N ASN A 48 -17.21 7.94 3.21
CA ASN A 48 -18.27 7.90 2.20
C ASN A 48 -19.23 6.72 2.44
N ARG A 49 -20.51 6.98 2.24
CA ARG A 49 -21.62 6.10 2.64
C ARG A 49 -21.69 4.77 1.90
N THR A 50 -21.23 4.75 0.66
CA THR A 50 -21.30 3.58 -0.22
C THR A 50 -19.95 2.88 -0.38
N LEU A 51 -18.84 3.58 -0.11
CA LEU A 51 -17.48 3.07 -0.27
C LEU A 51 -16.82 2.70 1.07
N GLY A 52 -17.22 3.34 2.17
CA GLY A 52 -16.64 3.11 3.50
C GLY A 52 -16.79 1.69 4.03
N PRO A 53 -18.00 1.12 4.05
CA PRO A 53 -18.20 -0.27 4.48
C PRO A 53 -17.36 -1.26 3.65
N LYS A 54 -17.24 -1.03 2.33
CA LYS A 54 -16.40 -1.84 1.43
C LYS A 54 -14.90 -1.73 1.75
N ILE A 55 -14.42 -0.54 2.13
CA ILE A 55 -13.03 -0.32 2.56
C ILE A 55 -12.74 -0.99 3.92
N ILE A 56 -13.73 -1.04 4.82
CA ILE A 56 -13.58 -1.71 6.13
C ILE A 56 -13.51 -3.23 5.96
N ILE A 57 -14.31 -3.81 5.06
CA ILE A 57 -14.18 -5.23 4.69
C ILE A 57 -12.78 -5.49 4.13
N MET A 58 -12.33 -4.68 3.17
CA MET A 58 -10.97 -4.81 2.61
C MET A 58 -9.86 -4.76 3.66
N ARG A 59 -10.05 -3.99 4.74
CA ARG A 59 -9.11 -3.94 5.87
C ARG A 59 -9.08 -5.25 6.66
N ASP A 60 -10.23 -5.88 6.86
CA ASP A 60 -10.32 -7.18 7.55
C ASP A 60 -9.65 -8.30 6.74
N MET A 61 -9.71 -8.19 5.41
CA MET A 61 -9.07 -9.11 4.47
C MET A 61 -7.56 -8.97 4.38
N PHE A 62 -7.00 -7.93 4.99
CA PHE A 62 -5.55 -7.79 5.11
C PHE A 62 -4.93 -8.95 5.88
N PHE A 63 -5.58 -9.40 6.96
CA PHE A 63 -5.12 -10.56 7.74
C PHE A 63 -5.04 -11.81 6.87
N PHE A 64 -6.02 -11.98 6.00
CA PHE A 64 -6.07 -13.09 5.08
C PHE A 64 -4.99 -13.00 3.98
N MET A 65 -4.79 -11.83 3.39
CA MET A 65 -3.73 -11.59 2.40
C MET A 65 -2.32 -11.80 3.00
N PHE A 66 -2.15 -11.48 4.28
CA PHE A 66 -0.93 -11.77 5.02
C PHE A 66 -0.68 -13.27 5.15
N LEU A 67 -1.69 -14.07 5.50
CA LEU A 67 -1.58 -15.53 5.53
C LEU A 67 -1.26 -16.12 4.15
N LEU A 68 -1.88 -15.60 3.09
CA LEU A 68 -1.57 -16.01 1.70
C LEU A 68 -0.11 -15.69 1.36
N THR A 69 0.39 -14.52 1.74
CA THR A 69 1.78 -14.13 1.50
C THR A 69 2.76 -15.09 2.19
N ILE A 70 2.49 -15.46 3.45
CA ILE A 70 3.31 -16.45 4.17
C ILE A 70 3.32 -17.78 3.42
N TRP A 71 2.16 -18.25 2.97
CA TRP A 71 2.03 -19.51 2.22
C TRP A 71 2.81 -19.49 0.89
N VAL A 72 2.68 -18.42 0.11
CA VAL A 72 3.39 -18.23 -1.17
C VAL A 72 4.90 -18.24 -0.96
N VAL A 73 5.40 -17.50 0.03
CA VAL A 73 6.83 -17.42 0.33
C VAL A 73 7.36 -18.77 0.80
N ALA A 74 6.61 -19.51 1.63
CA ALA A 74 7.02 -20.83 2.09
C ALA A 74 7.17 -21.82 0.93
N TYR A 75 6.18 -21.89 0.02
CA TYR A 75 6.27 -22.74 -1.17
C TYR A 75 7.40 -22.30 -2.11
N GLY A 76 7.53 -21.00 -2.36
CA GLY A 76 8.55 -20.44 -3.25
C GLY A 76 9.98 -20.69 -2.78
N VAL A 77 10.25 -20.50 -1.49
CA VAL A 77 11.55 -20.82 -0.88
C VAL A 77 11.84 -22.31 -0.95
N ALA A 78 10.85 -23.17 -0.66
CA ALA A 78 11.01 -24.63 -0.76
C ALA A 78 11.30 -25.08 -2.20
N LYS A 79 10.53 -24.59 -3.18
CA LYS A 79 10.74 -24.86 -4.62
C LYS A 79 12.13 -24.41 -5.05
N GLN A 80 12.51 -23.16 -4.75
CA GLN A 80 13.80 -22.61 -5.16
C GLN A 80 14.97 -23.37 -4.54
N GLY A 81 14.85 -23.76 -3.26
CA GLY A 81 15.88 -24.51 -2.54
C GLY A 81 16.05 -25.95 -3.02
N ILE A 82 14.96 -26.60 -3.47
CA ILE A 82 15.00 -27.97 -4.00
C ILE A 82 15.54 -28.01 -5.43
N LEU A 83 15.09 -27.10 -6.30
CA LEU A 83 15.39 -27.18 -7.73
C LEU A 83 16.70 -26.50 -8.14
N VAL A 84 17.11 -25.41 -7.47
CA VAL A 84 18.25 -24.58 -7.89
C VAL A 84 19.35 -24.62 -6.83
N HIS A 85 20.53 -25.14 -7.19
CA HIS A 85 21.66 -25.15 -6.28
C HIS A 85 22.48 -23.84 -6.36
N ASN A 86 22.61 -23.18 -5.21
CA ASN A 86 23.56 -22.12 -4.91
C ASN A 86 23.66 -21.02 -6.01
N ASP A 87 22.61 -20.21 -6.16
CA ASP A 87 22.67 -18.97 -6.95
C ASP A 87 23.14 -17.82 -6.05
N SER A 88 24.23 -17.15 -6.44
CA SER A 88 24.79 -16.01 -5.69
C SER A 88 24.06 -14.69 -5.97
N ARG A 89 23.16 -14.67 -6.96
CA ARG A 89 22.41 -13.47 -7.36
C ARG A 89 21.10 -13.37 -6.59
N LEU A 90 21.03 -12.42 -5.66
CA LEU A 90 19.85 -12.18 -4.84
C LEU A 90 18.61 -11.80 -5.67
N ASP A 91 18.77 -11.05 -6.76
CA ASP A 91 17.65 -10.62 -7.62
C ASP A 91 16.91 -11.81 -8.25
N TRP A 92 17.67 -12.80 -8.72
CA TRP A 92 17.12 -14.03 -9.31
C TRP A 92 16.51 -14.94 -8.24
N MET A 93 17.14 -15.01 -7.07
CA MET A 93 16.59 -15.75 -5.93
C MET A 93 15.24 -15.18 -5.48
N MET A 94 15.12 -13.87 -5.37
CA MET A 94 13.87 -13.19 -4.99
C MET A 94 12.78 -13.33 -6.05
N ARG A 95 13.16 -13.26 -7.34
CA ARG A 95 12.23 -13.50 -8.46
C ARG A 95 11.69 -14.94 -8.42
N GLY A 96 12.54 -15.95 -8.26
CA GLY A 96 12.14 -17.36 -8.19
C GLY A 96 11.34 -17.71 -6.93
N ALA A 97 11.71 -17.13 -5.77
CA ALA A 97 11.09 -17.46 -4.49
C ALA A 97 9.80 -16.69 -4.18
N ILE A 98 9.55 -15.52 -4.79
CA ILE A 98 8.36 -14.70 -4.49
C ILE A 98 7.54 -14.42 -5.74
N TYR A 99 8.18 -13.93 -6.79
CA TYR A 99 7.45 -13.44 -7.97
C TYR A 99 6.82 -14.57 -8.80
N GLU A 100 7.58 -15.63 -9.08
CA GLU A 100 7.06 -16.80 -9.78
C GLU A 100 5.90 -17.52 -9.04
N PRO A 101 6.02 -17.92 -7.76
CA PRO A 101 4.94 -18.61 -7.07
C PRO A 101 3.69 -17.75 -6.91
N TYR A 102 3.84 -16.42 -6.80
CA TYR A 102 2.71 -15.48 -6.82
C TYR A 102 1.96 -15.52 -8.16
N LEU A 103 2.67 -15.48 -9.29
CA LEU A 103 2.06 -15.54 -10.63
C LEU A 103 1.32 -16.86 -10.89
N ILE A 104 1.84 -17.97 -10.35
CA ILE A 104 1.24 -19.31 -10.47
C ILE A 104 -0.18 -19.34 -9.86
N ILE A 105 -0.43 -18.62 -8.76
CA ILE A 105 -1.79 -18.53 -8.17
C ILE A 105 -2.78 -17.89 -9.13
N PHE A 106 -2.35 -16.90 -9.91
CA PHE A 106 -3.19 -16.22 -10.89
C PHE A 106 -3.31 -16.96 -12.22
N GLY A 107 -2.76 -18.18 -12.33
CA GLY A 107 -2.85 -19.02 -13.53
C GLY A 107 -1.76 -18.75 -14.58
N SER A 108 -0.71 -18.00 -14.25
CA SER A 108 0.48 -17.91 -15.10
C SER A 108 1.42 -19.06 -14.73
N PHE A 109 1.30 -20.15 -15.47
CA PHE A 109 2.19 -21.30 -15.33
C PHE A 109 3.51 -21.00 -16.05
N PRO A 110 4.67 -21.17 -15.39
CA PRO A 110 5.94 -21.09 -16.09
C PRO A 110 6.06 -22.26 -17.08
N ASP A 111 6.56 -21.98 -18.29
CA ASP A 111 6.81 -22.98 -19.35
C ASP A 111 7.94 -23.97 -19.00
N ASN A 112 8.34 -24.05 -17.73
CA ASN A 112 9.43 -24.89 -17.24
C ASN A 112 9.02 -26.37 -17.00
N VAL A 113 7.75 -26.69 -17.25
CA VAL A 113 7.18 -28.05 -17.11
C VAL A 113 7.39 -28.87 -18.39
N ASP A 114 7.59 -28.22 -19.54
CA ASP A 114 7.83 -28.89 -20.81
C ASP A 114 9.34 -29.11 -21.02
N SER A 115 9.75 -30.38 -21.00
CA SER A 115 11.15 -30.83 -21.06
C SER A 115 11.91 -30.37 -22.31
N GLU A 116 11.20 -30.12 -23.41
CA GLU A 116 11.78 -29.82 -24.72
C GLU A 116 12.29 -28.36 -24.85
N TRP A 117 11.75 -27.42 -24.07
CA TRP A 117 12.13 -25.99 -24.10
C TRP A 117 13.14 -25.57 -23.02
N ARG A 118 13.46 -26.46 -22.07
CA ARG A 118 14.39 -26.20 -20.96
C ARG A 118 15.83 -25.88 -21.38
N SER A 119 16.28 -26.41 -22.52
CA SER A 119 17.63 -26.18 -23.05
C SER A 119 17.84 -24.77 -23.63
N ALA A 120 16.77 -24.08 -24.04
CA ALA A 120 16.85 -22.74 -24.63
C ALA A 120 16.74 -21.60 -23.59
N LEU A 121 16.02 -21.85 -22.49
CA LEU A 121 15.68 -20.82 -21.50
C LEU A 121 16.76 -20.63 -20.42
N CYS A 122 17.50 -21.67 -20.08
CA CYS A 122 18.48 -21.64 -19.01
C CYS A 122 19.92 -21.66 -19.57
N SER A 123 20.79 -20.78 -19.09
CA SER A 123 22.16 -20.64 -19.59
C SER A 123 23.07 -20.05 -18.51
N PHE A 124 24.38 -20.26 -18.63
CA PHE A 124 25.39 -19.59 -17.79
C PHE A 124 25.48 -18.08 -18.03
N ASN A 125 24.70 -17.55 -18.97
CA ASN A 125 24.59 -16.12 -19.22
C ASN A 125 23.99 -15.35 -18.04
N PRO A 126 24.48 -14.15 -17.72
CA PRO A 126 23.99 -13.36 -16.59
C PRO A 126 22.53 -12.90 -16.74
N LEU A 127 22.01 -12.86 -17.97
CA LEU A 127 20.62 -12.47 -18.29
C LEU A 127 19.61 -13.62 -18.17
N LYS A 128 20.04 -14.87 -17.99
CA LYS A 128 19.16 -16.05 -17.97
C LYS A 128 19.11 -16.71 -16.58
N PRO A 129 17.99 -17.38 -16.23
CA PRO A 129 17.89 -18.16 -15.00
C PRO A 129 18.86 -19.35 -15.02
N LYS A 130 19.32 -19.74 -13.83
CA LYS A 130 20.21 -20.89 -13.64
C LYS A 130 19.42 -22.19 -13.87
N CYS A 131 20.02 -23.17 -14.56
CA CYS A 131 19.39 -24.47 -14.79
C CYS A 131 19.16 -25.22 -13.46
N PRO A 132 18.13 -26.07 -13.36
CA PRO A 132 17.99 -27.00 -12.26
C PRO A 132 19.17 -27.98 -12.22
N VAL A 133 19.45 -28.57 -11.06
CA VAL A 133 20.55 -29.54 -10.92
C VAL A 133 20.28 -30.77 -11.80
N LEU A 134 21.19 -31.02 -12.73
CA LEU A 134 21.14 -32.18 -13.63
C LEU A 134 22.17 -33.23 -13.20
N ASP A 135 21.80 -34.49 -13.34
CA ASP A 135 22.65 -35.67 -13.18
C ASP A 135 23.55 -35.89 -14.42
N GLU A 136 24.48 -36.84 -14.36
CA GLU A 136 25.42 -37.17 -15.45
C GLU A 136 24.72 -37.46 -16.80
N ASN A 137 23.49 -37.94 -16.74
CA ASN A 137 22.64 -38.24 -17.90
C ASN A 137 21.83 -37.02 -18.43
N GLN A 138 22.14 -35.80 -18.00
CA GLN A 138 21.40 -34.57 -18.33
C GLN A 138 19.90 -34.61 -17.92
N MET A 139 19.56 -35.40 -16.90
CA MET A 139 18.22 -35.46 -16.32
C MET A 139 18.18 -34.73 -14.99
N PRO A 140 17.06 -34.09 -14.59
CA PRO A 140 16.98 -33.44 -13.29
C PRO A 140 17.17 -34.46 -12.16
N VAL A 141 18.02 -34.15 -11.18
CA VAL A 141 18.25 -35.00 -10.01
C VAL A 141 16.97 -35.18 -9.18
N PHE A 142 16.10 -34.17 -9.20
CA PHE A 142 14.81 -34.21 -8.54
C PHE A 142 13.72 -34.74 -9.49
N PRO A 143 12.92 -35.74 -9.10
CA PRO A 143 11.89 -36.30 -9.97
C PRO A 143 10.82 -35.27 -10.34
N GLU A 144 10.51 -35.17 -11.63
CA GLU A 144 9.55 -34.18 -12.17
C GLU A 144 8.13 -34.41 -11.61
N TRP A 145 7.72 -35.67 -11.44
CA TRP A 145 6.42 -36.02 -10.87
C TRP A 145 6.24 -35.49 -9.44
N ILE A 146 7.29 -35.45 -8.62
CA ILE A 146 7.20 -34.87 -7.27
C ILE A 146 6.99 -33.36 -7.37
N THR A 147 7.66 -32.69 -8.31
CA THR A 147 7.47 -31.24 -8.54
C THR A 147 6.03 -30.94 -8.96
N ILE A 148 5.47 -31.76 -9.85
CA ILE A 148 4.07 -31.64 -10.29
C ILE A 148 3.12 -31.88 -9.12
N VAL A 149 3.33 -32.92 -8.32
CA VAL A 149 2.50 -33.20 -7.13
C VAL A 149 2.56 -32.05 -6.13
N MET A 150 3.75 -31.51 -5.85
CA MET A 150 3.94 -30.34 -4.96
C MET A 150 3.21 -29.10 -5.49
N LEU A 151 3.24 -28.87 -6.81
CA LEU A 151 2.50 -27.79 -7.46
C LEU A 151 0.99 -27.99 -7.35
N CYS A 152 0.48 -29.20 -7.57
CA CYS A 152 -0.95 -29.53 -7.41
C CYS A 152 -1.43 -29.29 -5.98
N VAL A 153 -0.67 -29.74 -4.98
CA VAL A 153 -0.99 -29.50 -3.56
C VAL A 153 -0.97 -28.00 -3.26
N TYR A 154 0.06 -27.27 -3.72
CA TYR A 154 0.15 -25.82 -3.56
C TYR A 154 -1.08 -25.10 -4.13
N LEU A 155 -1.47 -25.42 -5.37
CA LEU A 155 -2.64 -24.84 -6.04
C LEU A 155 -3.95 -25.24 -5.38
N LEU A 156 -4.05 -26.45 -4.83
CA LEU A 156 -5.22 -26.89 -4.08
C LEU A 156 -5.39 -26.04 -2.81
N PHE A 157 -4.34 -25.85 -2.03
CA PHE A 157 -4.40 -24.99 -0.84
C PHE A 157 -4.64 -23.52 -1.20
N ALA A 158 -3.98 -23.00 -2.23
CA ALA A 158 -4.16 -21.62 -2.67
C ALA A 158 -5.57 -21.34 -3.24
N ASN A 159 -6.07 -22.22 -4.11
CA ASN A 159 -7.32 -21.98 -4.83
C ASN A 159 -8.55 -22.51 -4.08
N ILE A 160 -8.48 -23.71 -3.51
CA ILE A 160 -9.64 -24.34 -2.86
C ILE A 160 -9.85 -23.81 -1.44
N LEU A 161 -8.77 -23.62 -0.67
CA LEU A 161 -8.89 -23.22 0.74
C LEU A 161 -8.80 -21.70 0.89
N LEU A 162 -7.85 -21.07 0.20
CA LEU A 162 -7.61 -19.65 0.44
C LEU A 162 -8.54 -18.74 -0.38
N LEU A 163 -8.55 -18.85 -1.71
CA LEU A 163 -9.40 -17.97 -2.54
C LEU A 163 -10.90 -18.20 -2.29
N ASN A 164 -11.36 -19.44 -2.15
CA ASN A 164 -12.78 -19.70 -1.87
C ASN A 164 -13.23 -19.20 -0.49
N LEU A 165 -12.37 -19.29 0.53
CA LEU A 165 -12.68 -18.73 1.85
C LEU A 165 -12.71 -17.19 1.80
N LEU A 166 -11.78 -16.57 1.07
CA LEU A 166 -11.77 -15.13 0.84
C LEU A 166 -13.07 -14.66 0.17
N ILE A 167 -13.53 -15.39 -0.86
CA ILE A 167 -14.80 -15.11 -1.55
C ILE A 167 -15.99 -15.32 -0.59
N ALA A 168 -15.98 -16.38 0.23
CA ALA A 168 -17.04 -16.65 1.20
C ALA A 168 -17.15 -15.54 2.26
N ILE A 169 -16.02 -15.03 2.77
CA ILE A 169 -15.99 -13.92 3.72
C ILE A 169 -16.45 -12.62 3.04
N PHE A 170 -16.04 -12.38 1.79
CA PHE A 170 -16.54 -11.24 1.00
C PHE A 170 -18.06 -11.31 0.85
N ASN A 171 -18.62 -12.47 0.51
CA ASN A 171 -20.06 -12.63 0.33
C ASN A 171 -20.81 -12.48 1.67
N TYR A 172 -20.34 -13.12 2.73
CA TYR A 172 -20.94 -13.00 4.06
C TYR A 172 -20.95 -11.55 4.57
N THR A 173 -19.82 -10.85 4.46
CA THR A 173 -19.72 -9.43 4.87
C THR A 173 -20.49 -8.50 3.95
N PHE A 174 -20.61 -8.83 2.65
CA PHE A 174 -21.45 -8.07 1.71
C PHE A 174 -22.92 -8.18 2.08
N ASP A 175 -23.40 -9.39 2.37
CA ASP A 175 -24.79 -9.63 2.78
C ASP A 175 -25.10 -8.95 4.13
N GLU A 176 -24.21 -9.05 5.13
CA GLU A 176 -24.40 -8.40 6.44
C GLU A 176 -24.46 -6.86 6.33
N ILE A 177 -23.68 -6.28 5.44
CA ILE A 177 -23.69 -4.83 5.19
C ILE A 177 -24.93 -4.42 4.39
N GLN A 178 -25.34 -5.24 3.41
CA GLN A 178 -26.54 -4.98 2.61
C GLN A 178 -27.78 -4.94 3.52
N ASP A 179 -27.91 -5.87 4.46
CA ASP A 179 -29.03 -5.93 5.42
C ASP A 179 -29.07 -4.77 6.42
N ASN A 180 -27.92 -4.14 6.70
CA ASN A 180 -27.81 -2.98 7.60
C ASN A 180 -27.64 -1.64 6.89
N THR A 181 -27.73 -1.61 5.55
CA THR A 181 -27.45 -0.43 4.73
C THR A 181 -28.24 0.79 5.21
N ASP A 182 -29.52 0.63 5.56
CA ASP A 182 -30.38 1.74 5.97
C ASP A 182 -29.98 2.38 7.31
N LYS A 183 -29.54 1.59 8.28
CA LYS A 183 -29.09 2.11 9.59
C LYS A 183 -27.75 2.84 9.45
N ILE A 184 -26.83 2.24 8.71
CA ILE A 184 -25.51 2.82 8.39
C ILE A 184 -25.69 4.11 7.59
N TRP A 185 -26.60 4.08 6.59
CA TRP A 185 -27.00 5.23 5.78
C TRP A 185 -27.45 6.36 6.70
N LYS A 186 -28.41 6.14 7.60
CA LYS A 186 -28.94 7.18 8.52
C LYS A 186 -27.87 7.74 9.47
N TYR A 187 -27.04 6.88 10.08
CA TYR A 187 -25.99 7.31 11.01
C TYR A 187 -24.92 8.18 10.32
N GLN A 188 -24.45 7.79 9.14
CA GLN A 188 -23.43 8.55 8.40
C GLN A 188 -23.96 9.88 7.88
N ARG A 189 -25.24 9.96 7.45
CA ARG A 189 -25.86 11.24 7.08
C ARG A 189 -25.91 12.20 8.25
N TYR A 190 -26.22 11.70 9.45
CA TYR A 190 -26.18 12.53 10.66
C TYR A 190 -24.77 13.06 10.96
N GLN A 191 -23.74 12.21 10.85
CA GLN A 191 -22.34 12.63 11.07
C GLN A 191 -21.87 13.68 10.04
N LEU A 192 -22.17 13.47 8.75
CA LEU A 192 -21.87 14.45 7.70
C LEU A 192 -22.55 15.79 7.97
N ILE A 193 -23.84 15.78 8.29
CA ILE A 193 -24.58 17.01 8.61
C ILE A 193 -23.98 17.72 9.82
N LYS A 194 -23.64 16.97 10.89
CA LYS A 194 -23.01 17.52 12.09
C LYS A 194 -21.65 18.15 11.77
N GLU A 195 -20.85 17.49 10.94
CA GLU A 195 -19.53 18.00 10.55
C GLU A 195 -19.64 19.25 9.67
N TYR A 196 -20.52 19.26 8.66
CA TYR A 196 -20.79 20.43 7.82
C TYR A 196 -21.38 21.60 8.60
N TYR A 197 -22.21 21.34 9.60
CA TYR A 197 -22.76 22.38 10.48
C TYR A 197 -21.67 23.02 11.36
N SER A 198 -20.66 22.26 11.74
CA SER A 198 -19.57 22.72 12.63
C SER A 198 -18.38 23.38 11.93
N ARG A 199 -18.28 23.28 10.60
CA ARG A 199 -17.16 23.84 9.82
C ARG A 199 -17.55 25.18 9.16
N PRO A 200 -16.67 26.21 9.20
CA PRO A 200 -16.92 27.45 8.47
C PRO A 200 -16.93 27.23 6.95
N VAL A 201 -17.66 28.10 6.26
CA VAL A 201 -18.19 28.01 4.89
C VAL A 201 -17.18 27.84 3.72
N PRO A 202 -15.87 28.18 3.76
CA PRO A 202 -15.05 28.08 2.56
C PRO A 202 -14.64 26.63 2.21
N PRO A 203 -14.68 26.24 0.92
CA PRO A 203 -14.14 24.96 0.48
C PRO A 203 -12.61 24.88 0.67
N PRO A 204 -12.02 23.66 0.72
CA PRO A 204 -10.60 23.43 1.03
C PRO A 204 -9.56 24.33 0.33
N PRO A 205 -9.70 24.77 -0.93
CA PRO A 205 -8.76 25.73 -1.53
C PRO A 205 -8.73 27.11 -0.85
N PHE A 206 -9.83 27.57 -0.24
CA PHE A 206 -9.91 28.90 0.39
C PHE A 206 -9.66 28.89 1.90
N ILE A 207 -9.34 27.72 2.48
CA ILE A 207 -9.05 27.60 3.92
C ILE A 207 -7.78 28.37 4.32
N ILE A 208 -6.85 28.57 3.38
CA ILE A 208 -5.60 29.32 3.56
C ILE A 208 -5.90 30.77 3.93
N PHE A 209 -6.85 31.41 3.27
CA PHE A 209 -7.25 32.80 3.57
C PHE A 209 -7.93 32.92 4.94
N SER A 210 -8.72 31.92 5.34
CA SER A 210 -9.35 31.90 6.66
C SER A 210 -8.33 31.73 7.80
N HIS A 211 -7.33 30.86 7.62
CA HIS A 211 -6.22 30.70 8.56
C HIS A 211 -5.29 31.93 8.58
N LEU A 212 -5.03 32.56 7.43
CA LEU A 212 -4.28 33.82 7.36
C LEU A 212 -5.00 34.94 8.10
N TYR A 213 -6.31 35.09 7.92
CA TYR A 213 -7.13 36.07 8.63
C TYR A 213 -7.14 35.82 10.15
N LEU A 214 -7.30 34.58 10.59
CA LEU A 214 -7.25 34.22 12.01
C LEU A 214 -5.86 34.45 12.61
N PHE A 215 -4.79 34.17 11.85
CA PHE A 215 -3.41 34.41 12.28
C PHE A 215 -3.11 35.90 12.41
N ILE A 216 -3.51 36.71 11.41
CA ILE A 216 -3.39 38.18 11.45
C ILE A 216 -4.21 38.74 12.60
N ARG A 217 -5.45 38.29 12.80
CA ARG A 217 -6.29 38.72 13.92
C ARG A 217 -5.65 38.37 15.27
N LYS A 218 -5.02 37.20 15.40
CA LYS A 218 -4.33 36.79 16.63
C LYS A 218 -3.07 37.62 16.88
N LEU A 219 -2.31 37.96 15.84
CA LEU A 219 -1.17 38.88 15.93
C LEU A 219 -1.60 40.31 16.29
N VAL A 220 -2.68 40.81 15.71
CA VAL A 220 -3.22 42.14 16.01
C VAL A 220 -3.78 42.20 17.44
N LEU A 221 -4.50 41.17 17.88
CA LEU A 221 -5.00 41.07 19.26
C LEU A 221 -3.86 40.90 20.28
N TRP A 222 -2.80 40.17 19.94
CA TRP A 222 -1.61 40.05 20.78
C TRP A 222 -0.86 41.38 20.91
N ASN A 223 -0.67 42.11 19.80
CA ASN A 223 -0.08 43.45 19.82
C ASN A 223 -0.97 44.47 20.56
N ALA A 224 -2.30 44.36 20.45
CA ALA A 224 -3.23 45.22 21.20
C ALA A 224 -3.18 44.93 22.72
N SER A 225 -3.08 43.65 23.11
CA SER A 225 -2.91 43.25 24.51
C SER A 225 -1.54 43.66 25.07
N ALA A 226 -0.47 43.63 24.26
CA ALA A 226 0.85 44.10 24.65
C ALA A 226 0.87 45.62 24.85
N ARG A 227 0.23 46.38 23.96
CA ARG A 227 0.14 47.85 24.03
C ARG A 227 -0.66 48.33 25.24
N ASN A 228 -1.74 47.64 25.63
CA ASN A 228 -2.50 47.98 26.85
C ASN A 228 -1.70 47.73 28.14
N ASN A 229 -0.85 46.70 28.16
CA ASN A 229 0.02 46.42 29.31
C ASN A 229 1.19 47.41 29.43
N GLU A 230 1.62 48.01 28.33
CA GLU A 230 2.66 49.04 28.31
C GLU A 230 2.10 50.40 28.75
N PHE A 231 0.92 50.80 28.24
CA PHE A 231 0.24 52.04 28.64
C PHE A 231 -0.15 52.06 30.13
N SER A 232 -0.54 50.90 30.68
CA SER A 232 -0.82 50.78 32.12
C SER A 232 0.44 50.86 32.99
N LYS A 233 1.63 50.54 32.46
CA LYS A 233 2.91 50.70 33.19
C LYS A 233 3.40 52.14 33.18
N THR A 234 3.18 52.87 32.08
CA THR A 234 3.53 54.30 31.99
C THR A 234 2.70 55.16 32.94
N LEU A 235 1.39 54.89 33.06
CA LEU A 235 0.49 55.60 33.99
C LEU A 235 0.80 55.35 35.48
N ILE A 236 1.54 54.29 35.83
CA ILE A 236 1.95 53.99 37.22
C ILE A 236 3.28 54.67 37.58
N LEU A 237 4.06 55.14 36.59
CA LEU A 237 5.34 55.84 36.81
C LEU A 237 5.19 57.38 36.85
N ASP A 238 4.01 57.92 36.55
CA ASP A 238 3.67 59.35 36.61
C ASP A 238 2.89 59.74 37.88
N PHE A 239 2.84 58.87 38.89
CA PHE A 239 2.34 59.11 40.25
C PHE A 239 3.41 58.76 41.29
#